data_AF-A0A0A9DCD6-F1
#
_entry.id   AF-A0A0A9DCD6-F1
#
_cell.length_a   1.000
_cell.length_b   1.000
_cell.length_c   1.000
_cell.angle_alpha   90.00
_cell.angle_beta   90.00
_cell.angle_gamma   90.00
#
_symmetry.space_group_name_H-M   'P 1'
#
loop_
_entity.id
_entity.type
_entity.pdbx_description
1 polymer ?
#
loop_
_entity_poly.entity_id
_entity_poly.type
_entity_poly.pdbx_seq_one_letter_code
_entity_poly.pdbx_strand_id
1 'polypeptide(L)' 'MCSSGLSSVTAPMAVTAGAAGVGVGSAVNKLNDVVEMIAEVRSIAQAIGLPSRNVSEHLRTVHH' A
#
# COMPACT_ATOMS: atom_id res chain seq x y z
N MET A 1 15.93 2.77 -4.63
CA MET A 1 14.54 3.20 -4.29
C MET A 1 13.94 3.77 -5.56
N CYS A 2 12.80 3.24 -6.04
CA CYS A 2 12.16 3.70 -7.27
C CYS A 2 11.04 4.69 -6.92
N SER A 3 11.02 5.89 -7.53
CA SER A 3 10.02 6.92 -7.26
C SER A 3 9.58 7.57 -8.56
N SER A 4 8.60 6.95 -9.22
CA SER A 4 8.01 7.50 -10.44
C SER A 4 6.74 6.74 -10.80
N GLY A 5 5.58 7.40 -10.68
CA GLY A 5 4.31 6.96 -11.29
C GLY A 5 3.86 5.52 -11.03
N LEU A 6 4.27 4.92 -9.90
CA LEU A 6 3.97 3.52 -9.59
C LEU A 6 2.49 3.39 -9.23
N SER A 7 1.80 2.50 -9.92
CA SER A 7 0.43 2.09 -9.62
C SER A 7 0.43 0.76 -8.86
N SER A 8 -0.74 0.28 -8.47
CA SER A 8 -0.94 -0.99 -7.76
C SER A 8 -0.30 -2.20 -8.47
N VAL A 9 -0.08 -2.14 -9.78
CA VAL A 9 0.59 -3.21 -10.54
C VAL A 9 2.11 -3.05 -10.59
N THR A 10 2.60 -1.82 -10.75
CA THR A 10 4.04 -1.57 -10.91
C THR A 10 4.78 -1.56 -9.57
N ALA A 11 4.10 -1.20 -8.48
CA ALA A 11 4.66 -1.22 -7.14
C ALA A 11 5.13 -2.63 -6.70
N PRO A 12 4.30 -3.69 -6.78
CA PRO A 12 4.77 -5.05 -6.47
C PRO A 12 5.85 -5.51 -7.46
N MET A 13 5.72 -5.19 -8.75
CA MET A 13 6.77 -5.50 -9.74
C MET A 13 8.13 -4.91 -9.35
N ALA A 14 8.16 -3.65 -8.92
CA ALA A 14 9.39 -2.98 -8.50
C ALA A 14 9.99 -3.63 -7.23
N VAL A 15 9.15 -4.05 -6.28
CA VAL A 15 9.60 -4.79 -5.10
C VAL A 15 10.17 -6.16 -5.49
N THR A 16 9.48 -6.92 -6.36
CA THR A 16 9.98 -8.21 -6.86
C THR A 16 11.26 -8.10 -7.67
N ALA A 17 11.49 -6.97 -8.33
CA ALA A 17 12.71 -6.68 -9.08
C ALA A 17 13.92 -6.36 -8.18
N GLY A 18 13.77 -6.41 -6.84
CA GLY A 18 14.85 -6.19 -5.88
C GLY A 18 14.95 -4.75 -5.37
N ALA A 19 13.91 -3.91 -5.55
CA ALA A 19 13.91 -2.60 -4.94
C ALA A 19 13.74 -2.68 -3.41
N ALA A 20 14.58 -1.96 -2.67
CA ALA A 20 14.44 -1.81 -1.22
C ALA A 20 13.16 -1.03 -0.80
N GLY A 21 12.49 -0.37 -1.74
CA GLY A 21 11.28 0.41 -1.50
C GLY A 21 10.81 1.21 -2.72
N VAL A 22 9.53 1.57 -2.69
CA VAL A 22 8.79 2.26 -3.76
C VAL A 22 8.11 3.53 -3.26
N GLY A 23 8.22 4.63 -4.02
CA GLY A 23 7.54 5.90 -3.73
C GLY A 23 6.21 6.01 -4.48
N VAL A 24 5.10 6.21 -3.75
CA VAL A 24 3.73 6.29 -4.30
C VAL A 24 3.12 7.70 -4.27
N GLY A 25 3.88 8.71 -3.84
CA GLY A 25 3.38 10.07 -3.62
C GLY A 25 2.74 10.71 -4.85
N SER A 26 3.29 10.49 -6.05
CA SER A 26 2.71 11.03 -7.29
C SER A 26 1.41 10.36 -7.73
N ALA A 27 1.12 9.14 -7.27
CA ALA A 27 -0.16 8.48 -7.52
C ALA A 27 -1.26 9.05 -6.60
N VAL A 28 -0.88 9.35 -5.36
CA VAL A 28 -1.79 9.89 -4.34
C VAL A 28 -2.05 11.40 -4.53
N ASN A 29 -1.03 12.18 -4.91
CA ASN A 29 -1.11 13.64 -5.06
C ASN A 29 -2.04 14.10 -6.20
N LYS A 30 -2.44 13.21 -7.09
CA LYS A 30 -3.35 13.53 -8.22
C LYS A 30 -4.83 13.37 -7.86
N LEU A 31 -5.12 12.80 -6.70
CA LEU A 31 -6.48 12.55 -6.22
C LEU A 31 -7.00 13.81 -5.52
N ASN A 32 -8.30 14.05 -5.62
CA ASN A 32 -8.90 15.30 -5.14
C ASN A 32 -9.66 15.12 -3.82
N ASP A 33 -9.75 13.88 -3.31
CA ASP A 33 -10.45 13.53 -2.09
C ASP A 33 -9.60 12.64 -1.17
N VAL A 34 -9.77 12.81 0.15
CA VAL A 34 -9.03 12.06 1.17
C VAL A 34 -9.40 10.58 1.17
N VAL A 35 -10.66 10.25 0.90
CA VAL A 35 -11.14 8.87 0.83
C VAL A 35 -10.52 8.16 -0.38
N GLU A 36 -10.46 8.83 -1.53
CA GLU A 36 -9.77 8.32 -2.72
C GLU A 36 -8.29 8.08 -2.44
N MET A 37 -7.62 9.04 -1.78
CA MET A 37 -6.22 8.89 -1.39
C MET A 37 -5.98 7.66 -0.50
N ILE A 38 -6.83 7.44 0.49
CA ILE A 38 -6.72 6.28 1.38
C ILE A 38 -7.01 4.98 0.62
N ALA A 39 -8.00 4.98 -0.28
CA ALA A 39 -8.35 3.84 -1.10
C ALA A 39 -7.18 3.42 -2.02
N GLU A 40 -6.54 4.39 -2.67
CA GLU A 40 -5.42 4.13 -3.57
C GLU A 40 -4.19 3.62 -2.80
N VAL A 41 -3.87 4.21 -1.64
CA VAL A 41 -2.78 3.71 -0.80
C VAL A 41 -3.06 2.29 -0.31
N ARG A 42 -4.29 1.99 0.11
CA ARG A 42 -4.69 0.63 0.50
C ARG A 42 -4.62 -0.35 -0.66
N SER A 43 -5.04 0.06 -1.86
CA SER A 43 -4.97 -0.73 -3.09
C SER A 43 -3.51 -1.10 -3.41
N ILE A 44 -2.60 -0.13 -3.35
CA ILE A 44 -1.17 -0.37 -3.57
C ILE A 44 -0.57 -1.26 -2.46
N ALA A 45 -0.91 -0.99 -1.19
CA ALA A 45 -0.43 -1.79 -0.06
C ALA A 45 -0.86 -3.24 -0.17
N GLN A 46 -2.12 -3.49 -0.52
CA GLN A 46 -2.65 -4.84 -0.74
C GLN A 46 -1.96 -5.53 -1.92
N ALA A 47 -1.68 -4.79 -3.00
CA ALA A 47 -0.99 -5.35 -4.16
C ALA A 47 0.46 -5.76 -3.86
N ILE A 48 1.13 -5.12 -2.90
CA ILE A 48 2.47 -5.50 -2.42
C ILE A 48 2.39 -6.63 -1.37
N GLY A 49 1.20 -7.04 -0.97
CA GLY A 49 0.98 -8.12 0.00
C GLY A 49 1.04 -7.66 1.46
N LEU A 50 0.87 -6.36 1.73
CA LEU A 50 0.75 -5.89 3.11
C LEU A 50 -0.58 -6.39 3.69
N PRO A 51 -0.58 -7.02 4.88
CA PRO A 51 -1.80 -7.50 5.49
C PRO A 51 -2.71 -6.32 5.82
N SER A 52 -3.97 -6.39 5.38
CA SER A 52 -5.01 -5.49 5.86
C SER A 52 -5.24 -5.80 7.33
N ARG A 53 -4.62 -5.03 8.23
CA ARG A 53 -4.83 -5.18 9.68
C ARG A 53 -6.30 -4.89 9.97
N ASN A 54 -7.08 -5.96 10.10
CA ASN A 54 -8.37 -5.89 10.72
C ASN A 54 -8.15 -5.66 12.20
N VAL A 55 -8.69 -4.56 12.73
CA VAL A 55 -8.59 -4.16 14.16
C VAL A 55 -9.09 -5.28 15.09
N SER A 56 -9.87 -6.23 14.57
CA SER A 56 -10.36 -7.41 15.30
C SER A 56 -9.28 -8.38 15.79
N GLU A 57 -8.06 -8.38 15.22
CA GLU A 57 -7.03 -9.37 15.59
C GLU A 57 -6.43 -9.10 16.99
N HIS A 58 -6.47 -7.86 17.47
CA HIS A 58 -6.00 -7.51 18.82
C HIS A 58 -6.92 -8.02 19.94
N LEU A 59 -8.18 -8.36 19.62
CA LEU A 59 -9.14 -8.89 20.60
C LEU A 59 -9.01 -10.42 20.79
N ARG A 60 -8.33 -11.11 19.85
CA ARG A 60 -8.16 -12.58 19.92
C ARG A 60 -6.94 -13.00 20.73
N THR A 61 -5.93 -12.14 20.86
CA THR A 61 -4.67 -12.45 21.57
C THR A 61 -4.75 -12.28 23.08
N VAL A 62 -5.81 -11.67 23.62
CA VAL A 62 -6.03 -11.52 25.08
C VAL A 62 -6.83 -12.67 25.69
N HIS A 63 -7.27 -13.64 24.87
CA HIS A 63 -8.07 -14.79 25.30
C HIS A 63 -7.33 -16.15 25.18
N HIS A 64 -6.00 -16.15 25.12
CA HIS A 64 -5.20 -17.38 25.22
C HIS A 64 -3.96 -17.20 26.10
#